data_AF-A0A938BGI8-F1
#
_entry.id   AF-A0A938BGI8-F1
#
_cell.length_a   1.000
_cell.length_b   1.000
_cell.length_c   1.000
_cell.angle_alpha   90.00
_cell.angle_beta   90.00
_cell.angle_gamma   90.00
#
_symmetry.space_group_name_H-M   'P 1'
#
loop_
_entity.id
_entity.type
_entity.pdbx_description
1 polymer ?
#
loop_
_entity_poly.entity_id
_entity_poly.type
_entity_poly.pdbx_seq_one_letter_code
_entity_poly.pdbx_strand_id
1 'polypeptide(L)' 'MSGHSKWAGIKHKKAAVDAKRGQVFTKLIKEITASAREGGGNPDTNARL' A
#
# COMPACT_ATOMS: atom_id res chain seq x y z
N MET A 1 -1.92 12.19 38.13
CA MET A 1 -1.69 11.12 37.15
C MET A 1 -2.96 10.93 36.35
N SER A 2 -3.02 11.39 35.10
CA SER A 2 -4.23 11.27 34.27
C SER A 2 -3.90 11.21 32.78
N GLY A 3 -4.18 10.05 32.17
CA GLY A 3 -4.92 10.02 30.90
C GLY A 3 -4.18 9.82 29.58
N HIS A 4 -2.85 9.77 29.52
CA HIS A 4 -2.18 9.45 28.25
C HIS A 4 -2.22 7.94 28.00
N SER A 5 -3.32 7.48 27.39
CA SER A 5 -3.40 6.16 26.78
C SER A 5 -2.32 6.05 25.71
N LYS A 6 -1.18 5.43 26.06
CA LYS A 6 -0.11 5.06 25.11
C LYS A 6 -0.70 4.38 23.88
N TRP A 7 -1.75 3.58 24.09
CA TRP A 7 -2.51 2.93 23.04
C TRP A 7 -3.18 3.90 22.06
N ALA A 8 -3.87 4.94 22.55
CA ALA A 8 -4.54 5.91 21.68
C ALA A 8 -3.53 6.61 20.75
N GLY A 9 -2.36 6.99 21.27
CA GLY A 9 -1.28 7.57 20.45
C GLY A 9 -0.75 6.61 19.38
N ILE A 10 -0.56 5.33 19.72
CA ILE A 10 -0.14 4.30 18.75
C ILE A 10 -1.22 4.09 17.69
N LYS A 11 -2.49 4.02 18.08
CA LYS A 11 -3.63 3.84 17.16
C LYS A 11 -3.68 4.94 16.10
N HIS A 12 -3.59 6.21 16.50
CA HIS A 12 -3.65 7.32 15.55
C HIS A 12 -2.45 7.35 14.61
N LYS A 13 -1.23 7.12 15.13
CA LYS A 13 -0.03 7.04 14.29
C LYS A 13 -0.12 5.91 13.28
N LYS A 14 -0.55 4.72 13.71
CA LYS A 14 -0.74 3.56 12.85
C LYS A 14 -1.79 3.81 11.77
N ALA A 15 -2.94 4.37 12.13
CA ALA A 15 -4.00 4.68 11.16
C ALA A 15 -3.54 5.63 10.04
N ALA A 16 -2.75 6.65 10.37
CA ALA A 16 -2.20 7.56 9.37
C ALA A 16 -1.19 6.88 8.42
N VAL A 17 -0.36 5.98 8.96
CA VAL A 17 0.60 5.20 8.16
C VAL A 17 -0.14 4.20 7.26
N ASP A 18 -1.13 3.50 7.80
CA ASP A 18 -1.91 2.50 7.07
C ASP A 18 -2.72 3.16 5.93
N ALA A 19 -3.29 4.34 6.16
CA ALA A 19 -3.98 5.11 5.11
C ALA A 19 -3.04 5.47 3.94
N LYS A 20 -1.82 5.95 4.24
CA LYS A 20 -0.82 6.25 3.21
C LYS A 20 -0.39 4.99 2.46
N ARG A 21 -0.15 3.90 3.18
CA ARG A 21 0.23 2.61 2.59
C ARG A 21 -0.87 2.06 1.68
N GLY A 22 -2.14 2.14 2.08
CA GLY A 22 -3.27 1.67 1.28
C GLY A 22 -3.40 2.40 -0.06
N GLN A 23 -3.16 3.71 -0.08
CA GLN A 23 -3.14 4.50 -1.32
C GLN A 23 -2.03 4.04 -2.28
N VAL A 24 -0.80 3.85 -1.76
CA VAL A 24 0.33 3.37 -2.56
C VAL A 24 0.05 1.96 -3.09
N PHE A 25 -0.44 1.06 -2.24
CA PHE A 25 -0.75 -0.31 -2.62
C PHE A 25 -1.79 -0.40 -3.74
N THR A 26 -2.81 0.46 -3.68
CA THR A 26 -3.84 0.53 -4.73
C THR A 26 -3.26 0.98 -6.07
N LYS A 27 -2.30 1.92 -6.07
CA LYS A 27 -1.61 2.36 -7.30
C LYS A 27 -0.77 1.24 -7.89
N LEU A 28 0.02 0.56 -7.05
CA LEU A 28 0.86 -0.57 -7.46
C LEU A 28 0.02 -1.71 -8.07
N ILE A 29 -1.10 -2.09 -7.44
CA ILE A 29 -1.99 -3.13 -7.99
C ILE A 29 -2.50 -2.74 -9.37
N LYS A 30 -2.93 -1.48 -9.56
CA LYS A 30 -3.44 -1.00 -10.85
C LYS A 30 -2.36 -1.08 -11.92
N GLU A 31 -1.14 -0.65 -11.62
CA GLU A 31 -0.01 -0.73 -12.54
C GLU A 31 0.34 -2.17 -12.91
N ILE A 32 0.50 -3.06 -11.91
CA ILE A 32 0.78 -4.49 -12.14
C ILE A 32 -0.33 -5.12 -13.01
N THR A 33 -1.60 -4.82 -12.72
CA THR A 33 -2.74 -5.35 -13.49
C THR A 33 -2.75 -4.83 -14.92
N ALA A 34 -2.45 -3.54 -15.13
CA ALA A 34 -2.35 -2.95 -16.46
C ALA A 34 -1.18 -3.54 -17.24
N SER A 35 0.01 -3.61 -16.65
CA SER A 35 1.20 -4.20 -17.26
C SER A 35 0.99 -5.67 -17.63
N ALA A 36 0.36 -6.45 -16.76
CA ALA A 36 0.05 -7.86 -17.03
C ALA A 36 -0.99 -8.05 -18.15
N ARG A 37 -1.94 -7.11 -18.30
CA ARG A 37 -2.91 -7.12 -19.40
C ARG A 37 -2.28 -6.73 -20.73
N GLU A 38 -1.36 -5.76 -20.74
CA GLU A 38 -0.72 -5.26 -21.95
C GLU A 38 0.39 -6.18 -22.47
N GLY A 39 1.26 -6.69 -21.59
CA GLY A 39 2.47 -7.43 -21.96
C GLY A 39 2.51 -8.89 -21.51
N GLY A 40 1.40 -9.40 -20.97
CA GLY A 40 1.33 -10.75 -20.41
C GLY A 40 1.87 -10.84 -18.97
N GLY A 41 1.47 -11.90 -18.26
CA GLY A 41 1.72 -12.07 -16.82
C GLY A 41 3.09 -12.64 -16.45
N ASN A 42 4.04 -12.72 -17.38
CA ASN A 42 5.40 -13.19 -17.09
C ASN A 42 6.33 -11.98 -16.83
N PRO A 43 6.81 -11.77 -15.59
CA PRO A 43 7.68 -10.65 -15.24
C PRO A 43 9.02 -10.67 -15.99
N ASP A 44 9.53 -11.85 -16.33
CA ASP A 44 10.84 -11.99 -16.97
C ASP A 44 10.85 -11.50 -18.43
N THR A 45 9.67 -11.48 -19.07
CA THR A 45 9.51 -11.07 -20.47
C THR A 45 8.82 -9.72 -20.63
N ASN A 46 8.32 -9.14 -19.54
CA ASN A 46 7.57 -7.89 -19.54
C ASN A 46 8.23 -6.88 -18.60
N ALA A 47 9.14 -6.05 -19.14
CA ALA A 47 9.89 -5.05 -18.37
C ALA A 47 9.03 -3.98 -17.67
N ARG A 48 7.72 -3.92 -17.97
CA ARG A 48 6.74 -3.04 -17.33
C ARG A 48 6.02 -3.69 -16.14
N LEU A 49 6.12 -5.02 -15.97
CA LEU A 49 5.49 -5.79 -14.90
C LEU A 49 6.48 -6.01 -13.74
#